data_AF-A0A917KKB5-F1
#
_entry.id   AF-A0A917KKB5-F1
#
_cell.length_a   1.000
_cell.length_b   1.000
_cell.length_c   1.000
_cell.angle_alpha   90.00
_cell.angle_beta   90.00
_cell.angle_gamma   90.00
#
_symmetry.space_group_name_H-M   'P 1'
#
loop_
_entity.id
_entity.type
_entity.pdbx_description
1 polymer ?
#
loop_
_entity_poly.entity_id
_entity_poly.type
_entity_poly.pdbx_seq_one_letter_code
_entity_poly.pdbx_strand_id
1 'polypeptide(L)'
;MHIEVPPDVRATAVQLGAGVPYALKVLAGRLADDPDMGRPSGLHGVLTVMADGDLFEDCPDLSVGYVREPDRIRIRFLRPVDSTEPSAAAHDQNQDREQGRDQDQPVDTAAAAVTVREIADAWHRIARRLQSNAPDSCAALRAGASSAAIAALEEDLGVRIPLGLRVLWLLTAGDDGADGGGCLPGNRALMTLDAVAAAYRLKMDSRANQDTLNANRPEDERITVWKPTWIPVVALGPADSTSGLYLDAATGYLGSWSRYDEAPGDELDTQVTYLEEAADMLEAPDLATRDKPGLIGGTLVWLSRIDPVREERWRPLTG
;
A
#
# COMPACT_ATOMS: atom_id res chain seq x y z
N MET A 1 11.17 15.23 9.27
CA MET A 1 10.20 15.60 10.33
C MET A 1 9.11 14.54 10.37
N HIS A 2 8.57 14.13 11.53
CA HIS A 2 7.52 13.08 11.55
C HIS A 2 6.16 13.67 11.18
N ILE A 3 5.47 13.08 10.20
CA ILE A 3 4.10 13.48 9.82
C ILE A 3 3.08 12.50 10.41
N GLU A 4 2.14 13.03 11.18
CA GLU A 4 0.99 12.31 11.72
C GLU A 4 -0.26 12.63 10.89
N VAL A 5 -0.87 11.60 10.30
CA VAL A 5 -2.16 11.70 9.61
C VAL A 5 -3.21 10.94 10.42
N PRO A 6 -4.08 11.64 11.16
CA PRO A 6 -5.10 11.01 11.99
C PRO A 6 -6.07 10.09 11.22
N PRO A 7 -6.63 9.04 11.84
CA PRO A 7 -7.53 8.10 11.17
C PRO A 7 -8.79 8.74 10.57
N ASP A 8 -9.35 9.76 11.21
CA ASP A 8 -10.51 10.53 10.72
C ASP A 8 -10.18 11.33 9.45
N VAL A 9 -8.97 11.88 9.39
CA VAL A 9 -8.45 12.53 8.18
C VAL A 9 -8.26 11.52 7.05
N ARG A 10 -7.74 10.32 7.35
CA ARG A 10 -7.62 9.24 6.35
C ARG A 10 -8.98 8.76 5.84
N ALA A 11 -9.96 8.60 6.72
CA ALA A 11 -11.31 8.23 6.34
C ALA A 11 -11.96 9.31 5.46
N THR A 12 -11.74 10.59 5.79
CA THR A 12 -12.17 11.72 4.96
C THR A 12 -11.50 11.70 3.59
N ALA A 13 -10.19 11.42 3.52
CA ALA A 13 -9.47 11.31 2.25
C ALA A 13 -10.13 10.29 1.30
N VAL A 14 -10.45 9.10 1.82
CA VAL A 14 -11.12 8.05 1.03
C VAL A 14 -12.49 8.48 0.51
N GLN A 15 -13.23 9.30 1.28
CA GLN A 15 -14.54 9.80 0.88
C GLN A 15 -14.49 10.89 -0.21
N LEU A 16 -13.35 11.58 -0.36
CA LEU A 16 -13.22 12.73 -1.25
C LEU A 16 -12.77 12.36 -2.67
N GLY A 17 -12.28 11.14 -2.89
CA GLY A 17 -11.84 10.65 -4.20
C GLY A 17 -10.74 9.59 -4.06
N ALA A 18 -10.65 8.67 -5.02
CA ALA A 18 -9.67 7.59 -4.99
C ALA A 18 -8.22 8.09 -5.04
N GLY A 19 -7.97 9.23 -5.69
CA GLY A 19 -6.66 9.88 -5.76
C GLY A 19 -6.27 10.66 -4.50
N VAL A 20 -7.22 10.99 -3.63
CA VAL A 20 -7.00 11.87 -2.47
C VAL A 20 -6.07 11.25 -1.42
N PRO A 21 -6.16 9.95 -1.06
CA PRO A 21 -5.17 9.31 -0.19
C PRO A 21 -3.74 9.40 -0.73
N TYR A 22 -3.56 9.27 -2.04
CA TYR A 22 -2.25 9.36 -2.69
C TYR A 22 -1.73 10.80 -2.71
N ALA A 23 -2.57 11.76 -3.10
CA ALA A 23 -2.25 13.18 -3.04
C ALA A 23 -1.83 13.61 -1.62
N LEU A 24 -2.51 13.10 -0.58
CA LEU A 24 -2.17 13.35 0.82
C LEU A 24 -0.83 12.73 1.23
N LYS A 25 -0.49 11.53 0.72
CA LYS A 25 0.80 10.88 0.99
C LYS A 25 1.95 11.66 0.35
N VAL A 26 1.79 12.09 -0.91
CA VAL A 26 2.77 12.94 -1.62
C VAL A 26 2.98 14.26 -0.89
N LEU A 27 1.89 14.88 -0.45
CA LEU A 27 1.94 16.11 0.32
C LEU A 27 2.62 15.92 1.68
N ALA A 28 2.36 14.81 2.37
CA ALA A 28 3.04 14.48 3.62
C ALA A 28 4.55 14.32 3.42
N GLY A 29 4.99 13.68 2.33
CA GLY A 29 6.40 13.62 1.96
C GLY A 29 7.01 15.01 1.77
N ARG A 30 6.34 15.88 1.00
CA ARG A 30 6.78 17.27 0.81
C ARG A 30 6.84 18.06 2.12
N LEU A 31 5.88 17.89 3.01
CA LEU A 31 5.87 18.54 4.33
C LEU A 31 6.99 18.02 5.26
N ALA A 32 7.44 16.78 5.07
CA ALA A 32 8.57 16.24 5.84
C ALA A 32 9.89 16.91 5.44
N ASP A 33 10.02 17.32 4.17
CA ASP A 33 11.18 17.97 3.58
C ASP A 33 11.13 19.51 3.72
N ASP A 34 9.95 20.12 3.52
CA ASP A 34 9.68 21.55 3.69
C ASP A 34 8.46 21.79 4.59
N PRO A 35 8.65 21.85 5.92
CA PRO A 35 7.60 22.13 6.90
C PRO A 35 6.90 23.49 6.72
N ASP A 36 7.54 24.43 6.03
CA ASP A 36 7.16 25.84 5.95
C ASP A 36 6.46 26.19 4.62
N MET A 37 6.17 25.20 3.78
CA MET A 37 5.49 25.38 2.49
C MET A 37 4.03 25.89 2.60
N GLY A 38 3.40 25.77 3.77
CA GLY A 38 2.02 26.19 4.03
C GLY A 38 1.88 27.68 4.36
N ARG A 39 0.70 28.24 4.07
CA ARG A 39 0.33 29.61 4.42
C ARG A 39 -0.52 29.64 5.69
N PRO A 40 -0.46 30.68 6.54
CA PRO A 40 -1.35 30.80 7.69
C PRO A 40 -2.82 30.68 7.28
N SER A 41 -3.52 29.70 7.85
CA SER A 41 -4.97 29.65 7.75
C SER A 41 -5.55 30.59 8.80
N GLY A 42 -6.76 31.13 8.60
CA GLY A 42 -7.42 31.99 9.59
C GLY A 42 -7.68 31.33 10.96
N LEU A 43 -7.23 30.08 11.15
CA LEU A 43 -7.29 29.33 12.40
C LEU A 43 -5.95 29.42 13.14
N HIS A 44 -6.03 29.63 14.46
CA HIS A 44 -4.85 29.86 15.28
C HIS A 44 -3.87 28.67 15.24
N GLY A 45 -2.64 28.92 14.77
CA GLY A 45 -1.56 27.93 14.73
C GLY A 45 -1.70 26.86 13.64
N VAL A 46 -2.60 27.05 12.68
CA VAL A 46 -2.79 26.13 11.56
C VAL A 46 -2.24 26.76 10.27
N LEU A 47 -1.44 25.98 9.55
CA LEU A 47 -0.98 26.28 8.20
C LEU A 47 -1.84 25.50 7.20
N THR A 48 -2.06 26.07 6.03
CA THR A 48 -2.79 25.46 4.93
C THR A 48 -1.90 25.39 3.70
N VAL A 49 -1.88 24.22 3.09
CA VAL A 49 -1.20 23.97 1.82
C VAL A 49 -2.21 23.43 0.82
N MET A 50 -2.00 23.79 -0.45
CA MET A 50 -2.87 23.38 -1.55
C MET A 50 -2.25 22.19 -2.26
N ALA A 51 -3.04 21.16 -2.52
CA ALA A 51 -2.68 20.10 -3.46
C ALA A 51 -3.55 20.27 -4.70
N ASP A 52 -2.89 20.42 -5.84
CA ASP A 52 -3.48 20.52 -7.17
C ASP A 52 -4.05 19.14 -7.54
N GLY A 53 -5.37 19.07 -7.72
CA GLY A 53 -6.09 17.85 -8.02
C GLY A 53 -5.78 17.31 -9.41
N ASP A 54 -5.43 18.17 -10.37
CA ASP A 54 -5.16 17.78 -11.76
C ASP A 54 -3.90 16.90 -11.90
N LEU A 55 -3.06 16.86 -10.86
CA LEU A 55 -1.88 16.01 -10.79
C LEU A 55 -2.20 14.56 -10.39
N PHE A 56 -3.45 14.26 -9.99
CA PHE A 56 -3.84 12.96 -9.44
C PHE A 56 -5.20 12.52 -10.01
N GLU A 57 -5.31 11.28 -10.51
CA GLU A 57 -6.58 10.74 -11.01
C GLU A 57 -7.64 10.69 -9.90
N ASP A 58 -8.86 11.18 -10.16
CA ASP A 58 -9.96 11.23 -9.18
C ASP A 58 -9.59 11.96 -7.88
N CYS A 59 -8.88 13.08 -8.00
CA CYS A 59 -8.57 13.98 -6.90
C CYS A 59 -9.10 15.38 -7.21
N PRO A 60 -10.02 15.96 -6.41
CA PRO A 60 -10.31 17.37 -6.51
C PRO A 60 -9.10 18.20 -6.04
N ASP A 61 -9.12 19.51 -6.31
CA ASP A 61 -8.21 20.43 -5.61
C ASP A 61 -8.46 20.34 -4.10
N LEU A 62 -7.39 20.18 -3.32
CA LEU A 62 -7.47 20.00 -1.87
C LEU A 62 -6.82 21.15 -1.13
N SER A 63 -7.52 21.61 -0.09
CA SER A 63 -6.99 22.43 0.98
C SER A 63 -6.67 21.54 2.18
N VAL A 64 -5.38 21.43 2.53
CA VAL A 64 -4.92 20.59 3.63
C VAL A 64 -4.42 21.47 4.77
N GLY A 65 -5.08 21.36 5.92
CA GLY A 65 -4.69 22.08 7.14
C GLY A 65 -3.78 21.24 8.03
N TYR A 66 -2.69 21.81 8.51
CA TYR A 66 -1.74 21.14 9.40
C TYR A 66 -1.23 22.06 10.52
N VAL A 67 -0.80 21.44 11.62
CA VAL A 67 -0.10 22.13 12.72
C VAL A 67 1.33 21.64 12.76
N ARG A 68 2.26 22.59 12.91
CA ARG A 68 3.69 22.32 13.09
C ARG A 68 4.03 22.37 14.58
N GLU A 69 4.56 21.28 15.10
CA GLU A 69 5.20 21.18 16.42
C GLU A 69 6.73 21.03 16.22
N PRO A 70 7.56 21.19 17.26
CA PRO A 70 9.02 21.19 17.11
C PRO A 70 9.61 19.93 16.46
N ASP A 71 8.98 18.77 16.67
CA ASP A 71 9.44 17.44 16.23
C ASP A 71 8.48 16.74 15.25
N ARG A 72 7.25 17.25 15.09
CA ARG A 72 6.23 16.63 14.24
C ARG A 72 5.31 17.62 13.54
N ILE A 73 4.69 17.18 12.46
CA ILE A 73 3.58 17.86 11.78
C ILE A 73 2.36 16.98 11.91
N ARG A 74 1.23 17.56 12.29
CA ARG A 74 -0.05 16.85 12.37
C ARG A 74 -1.05 17.43 11.39
N ILE A 75 -1.54 16.61 10.46
CA ILE A 75 -2.63 16.99 9.57
C ILE A 75 -3.93 17.06 10.39
N ARG A 76 -4.67 18.15 10.22
CA ARG A 76 -5.90 18.46 10.98
C ARG A 76 -7.16 18.26 10.16
N PHE A 77 -7.14 18.61 8.88
CA PHE A 77 -8.30 18.49 8.01
C PHE A 77 -7.89 18.46 6.54
N LEU A 78 -8.81 17.93 5.74
CA LEU A 78 -8.81 17.97 4.27
C LEU A 78 -10.13 18.58 3.84
N ARG A 79 -10.11 19.48 2.86
CA ARG A 79 -11.32 20.02 2.26
C ARG A 79 -11.13 20.13 0.75
N PRO A 80 -12.11 19.71 -0.06
CA PRO A 80 -12.17 20.11 -1.46
C PRO A 80 -12.22 21.63 -1.54
N VAL A 81 -11.53 22.18 -2.53
CA VAL A 81 -11.62 23.60 -2.85
C VAL A 81 -12.77 23.71 -3.82
N ASP A 82 -13.87 24.33 -3.39
CA ASP A 82 -14.98 24.62 -4.29
C ASP A 82 -14.44 25.47 -5.44
N SER A 83 -14.36 24.87 -6.63
CA SER A 83 -14.05 25.59 -7.86
C SER A 83 -15.14 26.63 -8.08
N THR A 84 -14.84 27.87 -7.74
CA THR A 84 -15.74 29.01 -7.97
C THR A 84 -16.13 29.10 -9.45
N GLU A 85 -17.36 28.73 -9.80
CA GLU A 85 -18.07 29.34 -10.92
C GLU A 85 -19.02 30.44 -10.41
N PRO A 86 -19.10 31.60 -11.09
CA PRO A 86 -19.94 32.70 -10.65
C PRO A 86 -21.43 32.45 -10.95
N SER A 87 -22.20 32.30 -9.88
CA SER A 87 -23.55 32.83 -9.63
C SER A 87 -24.43 33.24 -10.83
N ALA A 88 -25.56 32.57 -11.01
CA ALA A 88 -26.88 33.22 -11.11
C ALA A 88 -28.06 32.22 -11.01
N ALA A 89 -28.79 32.36 -9.90
CA ALA A 89 -30.25 32.36 -9.81
C ALA A 89 -31.10 31.11 -10.18
N ALA A 90 -31.76 30.62 -9.13
CA ALA A 90 -33.23 30.57 -8.98
C ALA A 90 -33.98 29.22 -9.11
N HIS A 91 -34.68 28.94 -8.00
CA HIS A 91 -35.96 28.23 -7.85
C HIS A 91 -35.95 26.72 -7.60
N ASP A 92 -35.92 26.38 -6.30
CA ASP A 92 -37.06 25.89 -5.50
C ASP A 92 -38.09 24.93 -6.15
N GLN A 93 -38.47 23.93 -5.34
CA GLN A 93 -39.58 22.96 -5.45
C GLN A 93 -39.36 21.69 -6.29
N ASN A 94 -39.06 20.57 -5.65
CA ASN A 94 -40.10 19.68 -5.12
C ASN A 94 -39.49 18.38 -4.55
N GLN A 95 -39.68 18.20 -3.24
CA GLN A 95 -39.72 16.90 -2.60
C GLN A 95 -40.95 16.15 -3.09
N ASP A 96 -40.74 14.97 -3.66
CA ASP A 96 -41.56 13.76 -3.55
C ASP A 96 -41.36 12.90 -4.79
N ARG A 97 -40.53 11.88 -4.65
CA ARG A 97 -40.72 10.57 -5.31
C ARG A 97 -39.87 9.52 -4.63
N GLU A 98 -40.51 8.85 -3.67
CA GLU A 98 -40.26 7.45 -3.39
C GLU A 98 -40.31 6.67 -4.72
N GLN A 99 -39.17 6.16 -5.18
CA GLN A 99 -39.09 5.02 -6.10
C GLN A 99 -37.64 4.56 -6.24
N GLY A 100 -37.39 3.28 -5.89
CA GLY A 100 -36.24 2.54 -6.40
C GLY A 100 -35.25 2.04 -5.35
N ARG A 101 -35.63 1.01 -4.60
CA ARG A 101 -34.68 -0.01 -4.14
C ARG A 101 -34.03 -0.62 -5.39
N ASP A 102 -32.79 -0.23 -5.71
CA ASP A 102 -31.79 -0.95 -6.55
C ASP A 102 -30.58 -0.05 -6.87
N GLN A 103 -29.98 0.63 -5.88
CA GLN A 103 -28.80 1.48 -6.10
C GLN A 103 -27.54 1.08 -5.30
N ASP A 104 -27.55 -0.01 -4.54
CA ASP A 104 -26.38 -0.42 -3.72
C ASP A 104 -25.36 -1.31 -4.47
N GLN A 105 -25.63 -1.73 -5.71
CA GLN A 105 -24.80 -2.70 -6.45
C GLN A 105 -23.85 -2.16 -7.55
N PRO A 106 -24.05 -0.97 -8.18
CA PRO A 106 -23.16 -0.50 -9.24
C PRO A 106 -21.83 0.09 -8.72
N VAL A 107 -21.81 0.68 -7.52
CA VAL A 107 -20.62 1.35 -6.96
C VAL A 107 -19.54 0.33 -6.58
N ASP A 108 -19.92 -0.79 -5.96
CA ASP A 108 -18.99 -1.85 -5.54
C ASP A 108 -18.37 -2.56 -6.77
N THR A 109 -19.15 -2.75 -7.83
CA THR A 109 -18.67 -3.35 -9.08
C THR A 109 -17.69 -2.42 -9.83
N ALA A 110 -17.96 -1.11 -9.83
CA ALA A 110 -17.08 -0.13 -10.47
C ALA A 110 -15.75 0.01 -9.71
N ALA A 111 -15.79 0.15 -8.38
CA ALA A 111 -14.59 0.21 -7.56
C ALA A 111 -13.74 -1.07 -7.69
N ALA A 112 -14.37 -2.25 -7.69
CA ALA A 112 -13.70 -3.51 -7.94
C ALA A 112 -13.01 -3.56 -9.32
N ALA A 113 -13.68 -3.06 -10.37
CA ALA A 113 -13.10 -2.99 -11.72
C ALA A 113 -11.88 -2.05 -11.79
N VAL A 114 -11.94 -0.91 -11.09
CA VAL A 114 -10.81 0.03 -10.97
C VAL A 114 -9.64 -0.65 -10.29
N THR A 115 -9.84 -1.27 -9.12
CA THR A 115 -8.77 -1.99 -8.40
C THR A 115 -8.14 -3.11 -9.25
N VAL A 116 -8.93 -3.85 -10.02
CA VAL A 116 -8.42 -4.89 -10.92
C VAL A 116 -7.49 -4.29 -11.97
N ARG A 117 -7.89 -3.16 -12.57
CA ARG A 117 -7.11 -2.46 -13.59
C ARG A 117 -5.80 -1.92 -13.01
N GLU A 118 -5.85 -1.23 -11.87
CA GLU A 118 -4.67 -0.65 -11.21
C GLU A 118 -3.64 -1.71 -10.83
N ILE A 119 -4.08 -2.82 -10.20
CA ILE A 119 -3.17 -3.92 -9.86
C ILE A 119 -2.51 -4.50 -11.12
N ALA A 120 -3.31 -4.72 -12.18
CA ALA A 120 -2.79 -5.28 -13.41
C ALA A 120 -1.81 -4.32 -14.11
N ASP A 121 -2.14 -3.05 -14.18
CA ASP A 121 -1.31 -2.02 -14.84
C ASP A 121 0.00 -1.81 -14.09
N ALA A 122 -0.05 -1.63 -12.76
CA ALA A 122 1.14 -1.53 -11.91
C ALA A 122 2.06 -2.75 -12.07
N TRP A 123 1.50 -3.96 -12.03
CA TRP A 123 2.29 -5.18 -12.18
C TRP A 123 2.92 -5.31 -13.57
N HIS A 124 2.18 -4.99 -14.63
CA HIS A 124 2.73 -5.01 -15.99
C HIS A 124 3.86 -3.98 -16.17
N ARG A 125 3.77 -2.80 -15.54
CA ARG A 125 4.84 -1.79 -15.52
C ARG A 125 6.10 -2.34 -14.86
N ILE A 126 5.96 -2.94 -13.66
CA ILE A 126 7.07 -3.61 -12.96
C ILE A 126 7.70 -4.69 -13.85
N ALA A 127 6.90 -5.65 -14.33
CA ALA A 127 7.39 -6.77 -15.12
C ALA A 127 8.10 -6.31 -16.41
N ARG A 128 7.59 -5.29 -17.09
CA ARG A 128 8.22 -4.72 -18.30
C ARG A 128 9.57 -4.09 -17.99
N ARG A 129 9.69 -3.34 -16.89
CA ARG A 129 10.96 -2.73 -16.47
C ARG A 129 11.98 -3.78 -16.03
N LEU A 130 11.54 -4.83 -15.35
CA LEU A 130 12.40 -5.98 -15.04
C LEU A 130 12.90 -6.65 -16.32
N GLN A 131 12.01 -6.89 -17.29
CA GLN A 131 12.39 -7.52 -18.56
C GLN A 131 13.47 -6.73 -19.32
N SER A 132 13.39 -5.40 -19.32
CA SER A 132 14.36 -4.56 -20.04
C SER A 132 15.67 -4.37 -19.30
N ASN A 133 15.63 -4.26 -17.97
CA ASN A 133 16.75 -3.76 -17.18
C ASN A 133 17.37 -4.79 -16.24
N ALA A 134 16.60 -5.79 -15.81
CA ALA A 134 17.00 -6.81 -14.84
C ALA A 134 16.48 -8.20 -15.26
N PRO A 135 16.96 -8.76 -16.40
CA PRO A 135 16.40 -9.97 -16.98
C PRO A 135 16.48 -11.18 -16.05
N ASP A 136 17.50 -11.26 -15.20
CA ASP A 136 17.65 -12.35 -14.22
C ASP A 136 16.56 -12.26 -13.14
N SER A 137 16.26 -11.07 -12.65
CA SER A 137 15.13 -10.83 -11.74
C SER A 137 13.79 -11.09 -12.41
N CYS A 138 13.65 -10.73 -13.69
CA CYS A 138 12.45 -11.05 -14.47
C CYS A 138 12.26 -12.57 -14.63
N ALA A 139 13.33 -13.33 -14.84
CA ALA A 139 13.30 -14.77 -15.00
C ALA A 139 12.97 -15.51 -13.69
N ALA A 140 13.21 -14.89 -12.54
CA ALA A 140 12.86 -15.41 -11.23
C ALA A 140 11.35 -15.29 -10.89
N LEU A 141 10.61 -14.47 -11.63
CA LEU A 141 9.17 -14.35 -11.47
C LEU A 141 8.46 -15.61 -11.96
N ARG A 142 7.59 -16.17 -11.12
CA ARG A 142 6.76 -17.30 -11.52
C ARG A 142 5.64 -16.85 -12.43
N ALA A 143 5.30 -17.72 -13.38
CA ALA A 143 4.08 -17.58 -14.16
C ALA A 143 2.84 -17.47 -13.26
N GLY A 144 1.81 -16.80 -13.76
CA GLY A 144 0.53 -16.64 -13.06
C GLY A 144 -0.07 -17.96 -12.58
N ALA A 145 -0.65 -17.93 -11.39
CA ALA A 145 -1.36 -19.06 -10.82
C ALA A 145 -2.68 -19.30 -11.57
N SER A 146 -3.15 -20.55 -11.56
CA SER A 146 -4.50 -20.86 -12.05
C SER A 146 -5.56 -20.45 -11.02
N SER A 147 -6.77 -20.13 -11.48
CA SER A 147 -7.90 -19.86 -10.58
C SER A 147 -8.20 -21.03 -9.64
N ALA A 148 -7.94 -22.27 -10.07
CA ALA A 148 -8.10 -23.47 -9.24
C ALA A 148 -7.06 -23.53 -8.11
N ALA A 149 -5.80 -23.17 -8.38
CA ALA A 149 -4.77 -23.10 -7.34
C ALA A 149 -5.08 -22.02 -6.30
N ILE A 150 -5.58 -20.86 -6.74
CA ILE A 150 -6.00 -19.78 -5.84
C ILE A 150 -7.22 -20.21 -5.00
N ALA A 151 -8.19 -20.90 -5.60
CA ALA A 151 -9.35 -21.42 -4.87
C ALA A 151 -8.95 -22.47 -3.82
N ALA A 152 -8.00 -23.36 -4.15
CA ALA A 152 -7.47 -24.33 -3.19
C ALA A 152 -6.74 -23.64 -2.02
N LEU A 153 -5.99 -22.56 -2.29
CA LEU A 153 -5.40 -21.75 -1.24
C LEU A 153 -6.47 -21.07 -0.37
N GLU A 154 -7.52 -20.51 -0.97
CA GLU A 154 -8.65 -19.90 -0.25
C GLU A 154 -9.28 -20.88 0.74
N GLU A 155 -9.46 -22.14 0.31
CA GLU A 155 -9.97 -23.23 1.14
C GLU A 155 -9.00 -23.61 2.27
N ASP A 156 -7.69 -23.75 2.00
CA ASP A 156 -6.67 -24.08 2.99
C ASP A 156 -6.51 -22.98 4.06
N LEU A 157 -6.57 -21.71 3.65
CA LEU A 157 -6.49 -20.58 4.58
C LEU A 157 -7.79 -20.39 5.38
N GLY A 158 -8.94 -20.85 4.87
CA GLY A 158 -10.26 -20.58 5.45
C GLY A 158 -10.63 -19.10 5.45
N VAL A 159 -10.01 -18.30 4.57
CA VAL A 159 -10.24 -16.86 4.45
C VAL A 159 -10.45 -16.50 3.00
N ARG A 160 -11.40 -15.61 2.71
CA ARG A 160 -11.67 -15.15 1.34
C ARG A 160 -10.50 -14.29 0.87
N ILE A 161 -9.93 -14.64 -0.28
CA ILE A 161 -8.82 -13.90 -0.88
C ILE A 161 -9.38 -12.60 -1.50
N PRO A 162 -8.86 -11.41 -1.12
CA PRO A 162 -9.28 -10.14 -1.72
C PRO A 162 -9.05 -10.11 -3.23
N LEU A 163 -9.92 -9.40 -3.95
CA LEU A 163 -9.91 -9.38 -5.41
C LEU A 163 -8.55 -8.91 -5.98
N GLY A 164 -7.96 -7.84 -5.43
CA GLY A 164 -6.64 -7.36 -5.86
C GLY A 164 -5.54 -8.42 -5.73
N LEU A 165 -5.54 -9.18 -4.63
CA LEU A 165 -4.57 -10.24 -4.40
C LEU A 165 -4.76 -11.42 -5.36
N ARG A 166 -6.01 -11.76 -5.65
CA ARG A 166 -6.35 -12.75 -6.68
C ARG A 166 -5.85 -12.32 -8.05
N VAL A 167 -6.05 -11.06 -8.45
CA VAL A 167 -5.54 -10.53 -9.74
C VAL A 167 -4.02 -10.62 -9.80
N LEU A 168 -3.32 -10.16 -8.75
CA LEU A 168 -1.87 -10.24 -8.70
C LEU A 168 -1.38 -11.68 -8.86
N TRP A 169 -1.99 -12.64 -8.16
CA TRP A 169 -1.59 -14.05 -8.27
C TRP A 169 -1.91 -14.68 -9.62
N LEU A 170 -2.95 -14.23 -10.33
CA LEU A 170 -3.22 -14.64 -11.70
C LEU A 170 -2.15 -14.11 -12.68
N LEU A 171 -1.44 -13.03 -12.34
CA LEU A 171 -0.35 -12.47 -13.15
C LEU A 171 1.01 -13.07 -12.77
N THR A 172 1.23 -13.36 -11.48
CA THR A 172 2.46 -13.96 -10.97
C THR A 172 2.21 -14.83 -9.74
N ALA A 173 2.66 -16.10 -9.76
CA ALA A 173 2.51 -17.00 -8.62
C ALA A 173 3.63 -16.85 -7.57
N GLY A 174 4.24 -15.66 -7.49
CA GLY A 174 5.33 -15.34 -6.57
C GLY A 174 6.68 -15.13 -7.28
N ASP A 175 7.69 -14.89 -6.46
CA ASP A 175 9.04 -14.51 -6.86
C ASP A 175 10.05 -15.44 -6.17
N ASP A 176 10.77 -16.24 -6.96
CA ASP A 176 11.85 -17.12 -6.45
C ASP A 176 13.15 -16.34 -6.15
N GLY A 177 13.20 -15.07 -6.56
CA GLY A 177 14.30 -14.14 -6.44
C GLY A 177 15.52 -14.47 -7.30
N ALA A 178 16.34 -13.46 -7.48
CA ALA A 178 17.63 -13.55 -8.16
C ALA A 178 18.72 -13.07 -7.20
N ASP A 179 19.83 -13.80 -7.12
CA ASP A 179 20.91 -13.56 -6.15
C ASP A 179 20.47 -13.42 -4.68
N GLY A 180 19.37 -14.09 -4.31
CA GLY A 180 18.81 -14.07 -2.96
C GLY A 180 17.94 -12.85 -2.63
N GLY A 181 17.72 -11.94 -3.58
CA GLY A 181 16.82 -10.80 -3.44
C GLY A 181 15.56 -10.96 -4.31
N GLY A 182 14.44 -10.47 -3.81
CA GLY A 182 13.21 -10.37 -4.60
C GLY A 182 13.11 -9.02 -5.34
N CYS A 183 12.11 -8.93 -6.22
CA CYS A 183 11.94 -7.79 -7.12
C CYS A 183 11.29 -6.56 -6.47
N LEU A 184 10.71 -6.70 -5.29
CA LEU A 184 9.99 -5.62 -4.60
C LEU A 184 10.93 -4.78 -3.70
N PRO A 185 10.56 -3.52 -3.38
CA PRO A 185 11.37 -2.62 -2.57
C PRO A 185 11.90 -3.25 -1.28
N GLY A 186 13.17 -2.98 -0.96
CA GLY A 186 13.88 -3.63 0.14
C GLY A 186 14.36 -5.06 -0.16
N ASN A 187 14.52 -5.43 -1.43
CA ASN A 187 14.87 -6.78 -1.89
C ASN A 187 13.87 -7.85 -1.44
N ARG A 188 12.62 -7.43 -1.22
CA ARG A 188 11.53 -8.29 -0.76
C ARG A 188 10.97 -9.11 -1.90
N ALA A 189 10.44 -10.29 -1.59
CA ALA A 189 9.89 -11.22 -2.57
C ALA A 189 8.38 -11.38 -2.39
N LEU A 190 7.65 -11.40 -3.51
CA LEU A 190 6.25 -11.83 -3.49
C LEU A 190 6.20 -13.31 -3.13
N MET A 191 5.47 -13.66 -2.08
CA MET A 191 5.42 -15.04 -1.61
C MET A 191 4.70 -15.95 -2.61
N THR A 192 5.23 -17.15 -2.80
CA THR A 192 4.57 -18.22 -3.56
C THR A 192 3.36 -18.74 -2.78
N LEU A 193 2.35 -19.30 -3.47
CA LEU A 193 1.13 -19.78 -2.79
C LEU A 193 1.43 -20.80 -1.66
N ASP A 194 2.41 -21.69 -1.88
CA ASP A 194 2.84 -22.66 -0.86
C ASP A 194 3.50 -21.98 0.34
N ALA A 195 4.32 -20.96 0.09
CA ALA A 195 4.95 -20.18 1.15
C ALA A 195 3.91 -19.40 1.96
N VAL A 196 2.88 -18.85 1.30
CA VAL A 196 1.74 -18.19 1.95
C VAL A 196 1.02 -19.16 2.88
N ALA A 197 0.65 -20.34 2.38
CA ALA A 197 -0.01 -21.38 3.17
C ALA A 197 0.84 -21.80 4.38
N ALA A 198 2.14 -22.05 4.18
CA ALA A 198 3.04 -22.44 5.24
C ALA A 198 3.20 -21.35 6.31
N ALA A 199 3.40 -20.10 5.91
CA ALA A 199 3.53 -18.97 6.83
C ALA A 199 2.23 -18.69 7.58
N TYR A 200 1.08 -18.75 6.90
CA TYR A 200 -0.22 -18.55 7.53
C TYR A 200 -0.50 -19.62 8.59
N ARG A 201 -0.27 -20.90 8.28
CA ARG A 201 -0.42 -21.98 9.28
C ARG A 201 0.48 -21.76 10.50
N LEU A 202 1.75 -21.43 10.29
CA LEU A 202 2.69 -21.14 11.37
C LEU A 202 2.20 -19.98 12.25
N LYS A 203 1.64 -18.92 11.64
CA LYS A 203 1.11 -17.77 12.36
C LYS A 203 -0.19 -18.08 13.09
N MET A 204 -1.05 -18.91 12.53
CA MET A 204 -2.27 -19.39 13.19
C MET A 204 -1.95 -20.31 14.39
N ASP A 205 -0.91 -21.15 14.29
CA ASP A 205 -0.41 -21.94 15.43
C ASP A 205 0.15 -21.03 16.53
N SER A 206 0.94 -20.02 16.15
CA SER A 206 1.45 -19.01 17.09
C SER A 206 0.32 -18.26 17.78
N ARG A 207 -0.75 -17.93 17.05
CA ARG A 207 -1.97 -17.32 17.61
C ARG A 207 -2.65 -18.25 18.59
N ALA A 208 -2.87 -19.52 18.26
CA ALA A 208 -3.52 -20.48 19.17
C ALA A 208 -2.73 -20.64 20.49
N ASN A 209 -1.40 -20.67 20.40
CA ASN A 209 -0.54 -20.66 21.58
C ASN A 209 -0.67 -19.34 22.37
N GLN A 210 -0.67 -18.19 21.68
CA GLN A 210 -0.82 -16.90 22.34
C GLN A 210 -2.19 -16.72 22.98
N ASP A 211 -3.27 -17.22 22.38
CA ASP A 211 -4.62 -17.20 22.93
C ASP A 211 -4.69 -17.97 24.25
N THR A 212 -3.96 -19.09 24.35
CA THR A 212 -3.81 -19.84 25.61
C THR A 212 -3.10 -19.00 26.69
N LEU A 213 -2.06 -18.25 26.33
CA LEU A 213 -1.35 -17.35 27.24
C LEU A 213 -2.20 -16.13 27.63
N ASN A 214 -3.01 -15.62 26.70
CA ASN A 214 -3.90 -14.49 26.89
C ASN A 214 -5.13 -14.84 27.75
N ALA A 215 -5.48 -16.11 27.90
CA ALA A 215 -6.68 -16.55 28.64
C ALA A 215 -6.73 -16.06 30.09
N ASN A 216 -5.56 -15.87 30.72
CA ASN A 216 -5.43 -15.40 32.10
C ASN A 216 -5.04 -13.92 32.21
N ARG A 217 -4.99 -13.20 31.08
CA ARG A 217 -4.60 -11.79 31.06
C ARG A 217 -5.83 -10.87 31.03
N PRO A 218 -5.76 -9.71 31.73
CA PRO A 218 -6.66 -8.59 31.48
C PRO A 218 -6.72 -8.24 30.00
N GLU A 219 -7.86 -7.74 29.52
CA GLU A 219 -8.09 -7.48 28.10
C GLU A 219 -7.09 -6.48 27.50
N ASP A 220 -6.70 -5.47 28.28
CA ASP A 220 -5.72 -4.44 27.94
C ASP A 220 -4.27 -4.95 27.89
N GLU A 221 -3.99 -6.13 28.44
CA GLU A 221 -2.67 -6.79 28.42
C GLU A 221 -2.60 -7.95 27.41
N ARG A 222 -3.67 -8.17 26.63
CA ARG A 222 -3.70 -9.21 25.60
C ARG A 222 -2.83 -8.80 24.42
N ILE A 223 -2.00 -9.73 23.98
CA ILE A 223 -1.12 -9.54 22.84
C ILE A 223 -1.76 -10.15 21.60
N THR A 224 -1.87 -9.38 20.52
CA THR A 224 -2.35 -9.86 19.22
C THR A 224 -1.15 -10.15 18.31
N VAL A 225 -0.74 -11.41 18.25
CA VAL A 225 0.39 -11.86 17.40
C VAL A 225 0.00 -12.08 15.93
N TRP A 226 -1.29 -12.34 15.67
CA TRP A 226 -1.84 -12.55 14.33
C TRP A 226 -3.37 -12.45 14.34
N LYS A 227 -3.98 -12.01 13.23
CA LYS A 227 -5.43 -12.08 13.01
C LYS A 227 -5.76 -13.06 11.88
N PRO A 228 -6.90 -13.76 11.92
CA PRO A 228 -7.31 -14.67 10.84
C PRO A 228 -7.40 -14.00 9.47
N THR A 229 -7.70 -12.70 9.42
CA THR A 229 -7.82 -11.94 8.18
C THR A 229 -6.47 -11.52 7.60
N TRP A 230 -5.36 -11.70 8.32
CA TRP A 230 -4.03 -11.33 7.85
C TRP A 230 -3.45 -12.45 6.98
N ILE A 231 -3.28 -12.17 5.69
CA ILE A 231 -2.71 -13.10 4.71
C ILE A 231 -1.26 -12.66 4.46
N PRO A 232 -0.23 -13.48 4.75
CA PRO A 232 1.15 -13.10 4.43
C PRO A 232 1.30 -13.06 2.90
N VAL A 233 1.87 -11.98 2.36
CA VAL A 233 1.94 -11.78 0.89
C VAL A 233 3.34 -11.46 0.40
N VAL A 234 4.15 -10.80 1.22
CA VAL A 234 5.52 -10.41 0.87
C VAL A 234 6.44 -10.91 1.97
N ALA A 235 7.55 -11.53 1.58
CA ALA A 235 8.61 -12.00 2.46
C ALA A 235 9.81 -11.07 2.39
N LEU A 236 10.63 -11.05 3.44
CA LEU A 236 11.87 -10.25 3.46
C LEU A 236 12.86 -10.67 2.36
N GLY A 237 12.78 -11.92 1.93
CA GLY A 237 13.44 -12.45 0.75
C GLY A 237 12.78 -13.77 0.33
N PRO A 238 13.14 -14.35 -0.81
CA PRO A 238 12.45 -15.52 -1.37
C PRO A 238 12.47 -16.75 -0.46
N ALA A 239 13.55 -16.90 0.32
CA ALA A 239 13.74 -17.99 1.27
C ALA A 239 13.46 -17.59 2.74
N ASP A 240 13.07 -16.34 3.00
CA ASP A 240 12.91 -15.81 4.36
C ASP A 240 11.43 -15.66 4.73
N SER A 241 10.91 -16.63 5.49
CA SER A 241 9.55 -16.60 6.04
C SER A 241 9.49 -16.08 7.48
N THR A 242 10.48 -15.33 7.94
CA THR A 242 10.56 -14.85 9.34
C THR A 242 10.03 -13.44 9.53
N SER A 243 9.99 -12.64 8.46
CA SER A 243 9.39 -11.31 8.45
C SER A 243 8.93 -10.92 7.05
N GLY A 244 8.03 -9.94 6.98
CA GLY A 244 7.41 -9.59 5.72
C GLY A 244 6.26 -8.59 5.84
N LEU A 245 5.42 -8.55 4.81
CA LEU A 245 4.14 -7.85 4.80
C LEU A 245 2.99 -8.86 4.73
N TYR A 246 1.92 -8.55 5.43
CA TYR A 246 0.62 -9.21 5.29
C TYR A 246 -0.37 -8.25 4.64
N LEU A 247 -1.39 -8.78 3.98
CA LEU A 247 -2.58 -8.06 3.58
C LEU A 247 -3.71 -8.41 4.55
N ASP A 248 -4.31 -7.41 5.19
CA ASP A 248 -5.51 -7.63 6.00
C ASP A 248 -6.74 -7.68 5.08
N ALA A 249 -7.29 -8.88 4.89
CA ALA A 249 -8.47 -9.11 4.06
C ALA A 249 -9.72 -8.36 4.54
N ALA A 250 -9.75 -7.90 5.80
CA ALA A 250 -10.85 -7.10 6.32
C ALA A 250 -10.78 -5.62 5.89
N THR A 251 -9.56 -5.09 5.69
CA THR A 251 -9.37 -3.65 5.49
C THR A 251 -8.73 -3.30 4.13
N GLY A 252 -8.10 -4.27 3.46
CA GLY A 252 -7.36 -4.07 2.22
C GLY A 252 -5.98 -3.43 2.40
N TYR A 253 -5.57 -3.16 3.64
CA TYR A 253 -4.28 -2.57 3.96
C TYR A 253 -3.22 -3.63 4.19
N LEU A 254 -2.00 -3.31 3.78
CA LEU A 254 -0.81 -4.01 4.17
C LEU A 254 -0.44 -3.66 5.61
N GLY A 255 0.27 -4.57 6.25
CA GLY A 255 0.94 -4.32 7.52
C GLY A 255 2.19 -5.18 7.61
N SER A 256 3.09 -4.84 8.54
CA SER A 256 4.33 -5.58 8.74
C SER A 256 4.14 -6.73 9.72
N TRP A 257 4.90 -7.80 9.51
CA TRP A 257 5.03 -8.87 10.49
C TRP A 257 6.48 -9.30 10.65
N SER A 258 6.83 -9.72 11.85
CA SER A 258 8.12 -10.33 12.15
C SER A 258 7.95 -11.51 13.11
N ARG A 259 9.04 -12.26 13.32
CA ARG A 259 9.14 -13.31 14.34
C ARG A 259 9.24 -12.75 15.76
N TYR A 260 9.48 -11.46 15.92
CA TYR A 260 9.71 -10.80 17.21
C TYR A 260 8.47 -10.07 17.75
N ASP A 261 7.31 -10.27 17.11
CA ASP A 261 6.05 -9.67 17.53
C ASP A 261 6.18 -8.14 17.69
N GLU A 262 6.78 -7.51 16.67
CA GLU A 262 6.84 -6.06 16.58
C GLU A 262 5.41 -5.52 16.44
N ALA A 263 5.13 -4.41 17.14
CA ALA A 263 3.87 -3.70 16.97
C ALA A 263 3.62 -3.46 15.47
N PRO A 264 2.37 -3.60 14.99
CA PRO A 264 2.05 -3.40 13.57
C PRO A 264 2.63 -2.05 13.14
N GLY A 265 3.62 -2.10 12.25
CA GLY A 265 4.37 -0.91 11.85
C GLY A 265 3.49 0.09 11.10
N ASP A 266 3.95 1.33 10.99
CA ASP A 266 3.26 2.45 10.32
C ASP A 266 3.01 2.24 8.81
N GLU A 267 3.45 1.12 8.22
CA GLU A 267 3.19 0.79 6.81
C GLU A 267 1.76 0.31 6.61
N LEU A 268 0.85 1.28 6.49
CA LEU A 268 -0.55 1.09 6.07
C LEU A 268 -0.73 1.55 4.61
N ASP A 269 0.00 0.92 3.68
CA ASP A 269 -0.25 1.06 2.24
C ASP A 269 -1.36 0.08 1.82
N THR A 270 -2.20 0.43 0.84
CA THR A 270 -3.02 -0.59 0.15
C THR A 270 -2.14 -1.36 -0.83
N GLN A 271 -2.61 -2.54 -1.25
CA GLN A 271 -1.91 -3.33 -2.26
C GLN A 271 -1.65 -2.53 -3.56
N VAL A 272 -2.63 -1.73 -3.99
CA VAL A 272 -2.50 -0.85 -5.17
C VAL A 272 -1.38 0.16 -4.95
N THR A 273 -1.43 0.93 -3.87
CA THR A 273 -0.43 1.98 -3.62
C THR A 273 0.99 1.43 -3.50
N TYR A 274 1.14 0.22 -2.94
CA TYR A 274 2.44 -0.41 -2.80
C TYR A 274 3.02 -0.84 -4.15
N LEU A 275 2.20 -1.41 -5.04
CA LEU A 275 2.64 -1.83 -6.37
C LEU A 275 2.89 -0.63 -7.30
N GLU A 276 2.03 0.39 -7.26
CA GLU A 276 2.23 1.62 -8.04
C GLU A 276 3.53 2.32 -7.65
N GLU A 277 3.80 2.45 -6.35
CA GLU A 277 5.06 3.05 -5.89
C GLU A 277 6.28 2.22 -6.32
N ALA A 278 6.19 0.89 -6.27
CA ALA A 278 7.25 0.02 -6.80
C ALA A 278 7.45 0.19 -8.31
N ALA A 279 6.37 0.34 -9.08
CA ALA A 279 6.41 0.62 -10.51
C ALA A 279 7.08 1.97 -10.78
N ASP A 280 6.63 3.04 -10.11
CA ASP A 280 7.16 4.39 -10.25
C ASP A 280 8.65 4.47 -9.92
N MET A 281 9.10 3.78 -8.86
CA MET A 281 10.53 3.72 -8.52
C MET A 281 11.35 3.02 -9.61
N LEU A 282 10.82 2.01 -10.28
CA LEU A 282 11.51 1.33 -11.38
C LEU A 282 11.48 2.12 -12.69
N GLU A 283 10.46 2.96 -12.91
CA GLU A 283 10.32 3.80 -14.11
C GLU A 283 11.05 5.13 -14.02
N ALA A 284 11.10 5.72 -12.82
CA ALA A 284 11.80 6.96 -12.52
C ALA A 284 12.70 6.81 -11.27
N PRO A 285 13.80 6.03 -11.34
CA PRO A 285 14.67 5.74 -10.20
C PRO A 285 15.23 6.97 -9.48
N ASP A 286 15.45 8.08 -10.20
CA ASP A 286 15.95 9.34 -9.64
C ASP A 286 14.95 10.03 -8.72
N LEU A 287 13.66 9.73 -8.85
CA LEU A 287 12.56 10.28 -8.05
C LEU A 287 12.11 9.32 -6.93
N ALA A 288 12.78 8.18 -6.77
CA ALA A 288 12.41 7.16 -5.80
C ALA A 288 12.53 7.70 -4.36
N THR A 289 11.42 7.66 -3.62
CA THR A 289 11.29 8.25 -2.28
C THR A 289 11.56 7.26 -1.15
N ARG A 290 11.24 5.98 -1.35
CA ARG A 290 11.34 4.93 -0.32
C ARG A 290 12.63 4.12 -0.40
N ASP A 291 12.98 3.66 -1.60
CA ASP A 291 14.17 2.85 -1.83
C ASP A 291 14.69 3.06 -3.25
N LYS A 292 16.01 2.94 -3.45
CA LYS A 292 16.63 3.21 -4.75
C LYS A 292 16.89 1.89 -5.49
N PRO A 293 16.28 1.67 -6.66
CA PRO A 293 16.58 0.50 -7.46
C PRO A 293 17.92 0.68 -8.18
N GLY A 294 18.65 -0.42 -8.30
CA GLY A 294 19.87 -0.51 -9.09
C GLY A 294 20.19 -1.94 -9.46
N LEU A 295 21.36 -2.14 -10.05
CA LEU A 295 21.76 -3.42 -10.60
C LEU A 295 23.07 -3.90 -10.00
N ILE A 296 23.16 -5.20 -9.75
CA ILE A 296 24.41 -5.91 -9.50
C ILE A 296 24.48 -7.08 -10.47
N GLY A 297 25.38 -7.00 -11.46
CA GLY A 297 25.59 -8.10 -12.41
C GLY A 297 24.38 -8.42 -13.30
N GLY A 298 23.45 -7.48 -13.49
CA GLY A 298 22.21 -7.69 -14.26
C GLY A 298 21.00 -8.05 -13.40
N THR A 299 21.17 -8.23 -12.10
CA THR A 299 20.11 -8.49 -11.13
C THR A 299 19.66 -7.20 -10.46
N LEU A 300 18.34 -6.99 -10.32
CA LEU A 300 17.77 -5.89 -9.55
C LEU A 300 18.16 -6.02 -8.08
N VAL A 301 18.68 -4.93 -7.51
CA VAL A 301 18.98 -4.80 -6.09
C VAL A 301 18.55 -3.42 -5.62
N TRP A 302 17.74 -3.41 -4.58
CA TRP A 302 17.31 -2.21 -3.88
C TRP A 302 18.33 -1.82 -2.80
N LEU A 303 18.68 -0.53 -2.76
CA LEU A 303 19.82 -0.01 -2.00
C LEU A 303 19.67 -0.20 -0.48
N SER A 304 18.46 -0.09 0.07
CA SER A 304 18.24 -0.14 1.53
C SER A 304 18.69 -1.44 2.22
N ARG A 305 18.84 -2.52 1.44
CA ARG A 305 19.10 -3.89 1.92
C ARG A 305 20.29 -4.53 1.18
N ILE A 306 21.16 -3.72 0.60
CA ILE A 306 22.39 -4.22 -0.01
C ILE A 306 23.37 -4.69 1.08
N ASP A 307 24.03 -5.83 0.82
CA ASP A 307 25.19 -6.22 1.62
C ASP A 307 26.31 -5.18 1.43
N PRO A 308 26.88 -4.60 2.49
CA PRO A 308 27.98 -3.63 2.39
C PRO A 308 29.14 -4.11 1.51
N VAL A 309 29.41 -5.42 1.47
CA VAL A 309 30.47 -6.02 0.64
C VAL A 309 30.13 -5.94 -0.86
N ARG A 310 28.84 -5.83 -1.21
CA ARG A 310 28.35 -5.75 -2.59
C ARG A 310 28.07 -4.31 -3.04
N GLU A 311 28.13 -3.33 -2.12
CA GLU A 311 27.75 -1.94 -2.39
C GLU A 311 28.56 -1.31 -3.53
N GLU A 312 29.87 -1.57 -3.60
CA GLU A 312 30.74 -1.06 -4.67
C GLU A 312 30.37 -1.56 -6.08
N ARG A 313 29.67 -2.70 -6.16
CA ARG A 313 29.22 -3.30 -7.43
C ARG A 313 27.85 -2.81 -7.86
N TRP A 314 27.14 -2.12 -6.99
CA TRP A 314 25.82 -1.59 -7.27
C TRP A 314 25.90 -0.37 -8.18
N ARG A 315 25.06 -0.38 -9.21
CA ARG A 315 24.91 0.73 -10.13
C ARG A 315 23.46 1.19 -10.11
N PRO A 316 23.18 2.50 -9.99
CA PRO A 316 21.82 3.01 -10.07
C PRO A 316 21.14 2.53 -11.35
N LEU A 317 19.86 2.20 -11.23
CA LEU A 317 19.04 1.93 -12.40
C LEU A 317 18.82 3.25 -13.14
N THR A 318 19.09 3.30 -14.44
CA THR A 318 18.80 4.46 -15.28
C THR A 318 17.44 4.27 -15.96
N GLY A 319 16.60 5.32 -15.96
CA GLY A 319 15.23 5.31 -16.50
C GLY A 319 15.12 5.10 -18.01
#